data_AF-A0A838D665-F1
#
_entry.id   AF-A0A838D665-F1
#
_cell.length_a   1.000
_cell.length_b   1.000
_cell.length_c   1.000
_cell.angle_alpha   90.00
_cell.angle_beta   90.00
_cell.angle_gamma   90.00
#
_symmetry.space_group_name_H-M   'P 1'
#
loop_
_entity.id
_entity.type
_entity.pdbx_description
1 polymer ?
#
loop_
_entity_poly.entity_id
_entity_poly.type
_entity_poly.pdbx_seq_one_letter_code
_entity_poly.pdbx_strand_id
1 'polypeptide(L)'
;MLNPCFTVTGNISLVHNPAGGLDGDAVFSLQLDKPYANLVTTANFNSKMTGGIWVELICQSLNNATALVHKGDCSTGTSPQFFTPTVGDRVKVTGAYVLDIREGNHAEIHPTFAMSRIS
;
A
#
# COMPACT_ATOMS: atom_id res chain seq x y z
N MET A 1 2.23 -8.13 16.43
CA MET A 1 0.80 -8.51 16.46
C MET A 1 0.25 -8.16 15.08
N LEU A 2 -0.18 -9.16 14.30
CA LEU A 2 -0.83 -8.95 13.01
C LEU A 2 -2.29 -8.57 13.30
N ASN A 3 -2.74 -7.38 12.89
CA ASN A 3 -4.16 -7.03 12.97
C ASN A 3 -4.74 -7.13 11.55
N PRO A 4 -5.38 -8.26 11.21
CA PRO A 4 -5.63 -8.63 9.81
C PRO A 4 -6.73 -7.81 9.13
N CYS A 5 -7.54 -7.03 9.85
CA CYS A 5 -8.64 -6.28 9.26
C CYS A 5 -8.71 -4.85 9.81
N PHE A 6 -7.95 -3.93 9.22
CA PHE A 6 -8.10 -2.49 9.44
C PHE A 6 -8.79 -1.86 8.25
N THR A 7 -9.75 -0.98 8.53
CA THR A 7 -10.37 -0.12 7.51
C THR A 7 -10.03 1.32 7.84
N VAL A 8 -9.37 1.99 6.90
CA VAL A 8 -8.92 3.39 7.03
C VAL A 8 -9.43 4.22 5.85
N THR A 9 -9.51 5.53 6.06
CA THR A 9 -9.80 6.49 5.00
C THR A 9 -8.73 7.57 4.97
N GLY A 10 -8.52 8.18 3.81
CA GLY A 10 -7.52 9.24 3.64
C GLY A 10 -7.43 9.75 2.22
N ASN A 11 -6.50 10.68 2.00
CA ASN A 11 -6.18 11.24 0.69
C ASN A 11 -4.85 10.69 0.19
N ILE A 12 -4.81 10.28 -1.08
CA ILE A 12 -3.59 9.79 -1.71
C ILE A 12 -2.63 10.96 -1.91
N SER A 13 -1.49 10.93 -1.23
CA SER A 13 -0.50 12.00 -1.26
C SER A 13 0.62 11.73 -2.27
N LEU A 14 0.88 10.46 -2.58
CA LEU A 14 1.92 10.04 -3.51
C LEU A 14 1.57 8.67 -4.09
N VAL A 15 1.79 8.47 -5.39
CA VAL A 15 1.67 7.16 -6.05
C VAL A 15 3.04 6.77 -6.55
N HIS A 16 3.53 5.59 -6.16
CA HIS A 16 4.77 5.05 -6.68
C HIS A 16 4.51 4.46 -8.05
N ASN A 17 5.44 4.71 -8.99
CA ASN A 17 5.28 4.25 -10.35
C ASN A 17 5.17 2.71 -10.36
N PRO A 18 4.06 2.13 -10.85
CA PRO A 18 3.95 0.67 -10.97
C PRO A 18 4.97 0.08 -11.95
N ALA A 19 5.55 0.87 -12.87
CA ALA A 19 6.70 0.42 -13.67
C ALA A 19 8.03 0.36 -12.88
N GLY A 20 8.07 0.94 -11.67
CA GLY A 20 9.18 0.84 -10.73
C GLY A 20 9.02 -0.31 -9.72
N GLY A 21 7.77 -0.70 -9.41
CA GLY A 21 7.43 -1.92 -8.67
C GLY A 21 7.41 -3.10 -9.64
N LEU A 22 8.60 -3.59 -10.00
CA LEU A 22 8.72 -4.66 -10.98
C LEU A 22 8.05 -5.96 -10.51
N ASP A 23 7.68 -6.11 -9.23
CA ASP A 23 7.05 -7.28 -8.65
C ASP A 23 5.56 -7.43 -8.99
N GLY A 24 4.95 -6.42 -9.60
CA GLY A 24 3.54 -6.44 -10.05
C GLY A 24 2.59 -5.71 -9.10
N ASP A 25 3.10 -5.16 -7.99
CA ASP A 25 2.30 -4.45 -7.01
C ASP A 25 2.07 -2.98 -7.40
N ALA A 26 0.94 -2.41 -6.98
CA ALA A 26 0.70 -0.98 -7.06
C ALA A 26 0.74 -0.38 -5.66
N VAL A 27 1.56 0.64 -5.49
CA VAL A 27 1.93 1.14 -4.17
C VAL A 27 1.74 2.65 -4.08
N PHE A 28 1.21 3.12 -2.95
CA PHE A 28 0.96 4.54 -2.74
C PHE A 28 1.04 4.93 -1.26
N SER A 29 1.25 6.21 -1.02
CA SER A 29 1.12 6.81 0.29
C SER A 29 -0.27 7.40 0.50
N LEU A 30 -0.89 7.05 1.61
CA LEU A 30 -2.21 7.51 2.02
C LEU A 30 -2.10 8.40 3.26
N GLN A 31 -2.39 9.69 3.09
CA GLN A 31 -2.53 10.61 4.21
C GLN A 31 -3.83 10.29 4.95
N LEU A 32 -3.70 9.62 6.10
CA LEU A 32 -4.84 9.14 6.87
C LEU A 32 -5.68 10.28 7.45
N ASP A 33 -7.00 10.07 7.45
CA ASP A 33 -7.94 10.93 8.17
C ASP A 33 -7.67 10.90 9.68
N LYS A 34 -8.06 11.98 10.36
CA LYS A 34 -7.81 12.22 11.78
C LYS A 34 -8.09 11.02 12.72
N PRO A 35 -9.18 10.24 12.56
CA PRO A 35 -9.44 9.08 13.42
C PRO A 35 -8.39 7.97 13.33
N TYR A 36 -7.60 7.92 12.26
CA TYR A 36 -6.62 6.86 11.99
C TYR A 36 -5.17 7.37 12.03
N ALA A 37 -4.95 8.65 12.33
CA ALA A 37 -3.63 9.28 12.27
C ALA A 37 -2.58 8.61 13.18
N ASN A 38 -3.01 7.93 14.24
CA ASN A 38 -2.15 7.18 15.16
C ASN A 38 -1.60 5.86 14.58
N LEU A 39 -2.04 5.45 13.39
CA LEU A 39 -1.52 4.26 12.71
C LEU A 39 -0.22 4.55 11.95
N VAL A 40 0.12 5.82 11.72
CA VAL A 40 1.38 6.19 11.08
C VAL A 40 2.51 6.17 12.11
N THR A 41 3.66 5.60 11.78
CA THR A 41 4.86 5.64 12.65
C THR A 41 5.84 6.71 12.20
N THR A 42 6.83 7.01 13.05
CA THR A 42 7.92 7.93 12.69
C THR A 42 8.67 7.48 11.42
N ALA A 43 8.74 6.18 11.15
CA ALA A 43 9.42 5.65 9.97
C ALA A 43 8.70 6.00 8.65
N ASN A 44 7.39 6.28 8.67
CA ASN A 44 6.65 6.76 7.50
C ASN A 44 7.01 8.22 7.11
N PHE A 45 7.69 8.97 7.97
CA PHE A 45 8.12 10.36 7.68
C PHE A 45 9.44 10.36 6.91
N ASN A 46 9.43 9.76 5.71
CA ASN A 46 10.57 9.72 4.81
C ASN A 46 10.15 10.14 3.38
N SER A 47 11.10 10.16 2.43
CA SER A 47 10.84 10.62 1.06
C SER A 47 9.92 9.72 0.24
N LYS A 48 9.74 8.44 0.62
CA LYS A 48 8.85 7.50 -0.07
C LYS A 48 7.39 7.66 0.34
N MET A 49 7.13 7.96 1.61
CA MET A 49 5.75 8.00 2.14
C MET A 49 5.29 9.39 2.58
N THR A 50 6.22 10.35 2.75
CA THR A 50 5.92 11.75 3.08
C THR A 50 4.93 11.95 4.25
N GLY A 51 4.94 11.02 5.22
CA GLY A 51 4.06 11.07 6.40
C GLY A 51 2.70 10.36 6.25
N GLY A 52 2.42 9.73 5.11
CA GLY A 52 1.27 8.84 4.93
C GLY A 52 1.58 7.38 5.28
N ILE A 53 0.53 6.59 5.48
CA ILE A 53 0.68 5.14 5.61
C ILE A 53 0.97 4.54 4.23
N TRP A 54 1.85 3.54 4.18
CA TRP A 54 2.13 2.79 2.96
C TRP A 54 0.95 1.86 2.66
N VAL A 55 0.50 1.81 1.41
CA VAL A 55 -0.58 0.92 0.99
C VAL A 55 -0.11 0.14 -0.22
N GLU A 56 -0.15 -1.18 -0.10
CA GLU A 56 0.23 -2.08 -1.19
C GLU A 56 -0.99 -2.84 -1.69
N LEU A 57 -1.27 -2.65 -2.98
CA LEU A 57 -2.21 -3.43 -3.74
C LEU A 57 -1.39 -4.52 -4.44
N ILE A 58 -1.49 -5.75 -3.94
CA ILE A 58 -0.67 -6.83 -4.47
C ILE A 58 -1.15 -7.29 -5.85
N CYS A 59 -0.23 -7.64 -6.75
CA CYS A 59 -0.50 -8.28 -8.04
C CYS A 59 -1.53 -7.55 -8.92
N GLN A 60 -1.37 -6.23 -9.07
CA GLN A 60 -2.18 -5.40 -9.98
C GLN A 60 -1.66 -5.43 -11.43
N SER A 61 -0.46 -5.99 -11.64
CA SER A 61 0.15 -6.15 -12.95
C SER A 61 1.05 -7.39 -13.02
N LEU A 62 1.59 -7.69 -14.20
CA LEU A 62 2.56 -8.78 -14.37
C LEU A 62 3.87 -8.45 -13.65
N ASN A 63 4.34 -9.40 -12.84
CA ASN A 63 5.67 -9.36 -12.26
C ASN A 63 6.74 -9.46 -13.36
N ASN A 64 7.54 -8.40 -13.49
CA ASN A 64 8.71 -8.27 -14.36
C ASN A 64 10.02 -8.08 -13.55
N ALA A 65 10.02 -8.36 -12.25
CA ALA A 65 11.17 -8.20 -11.39
C ALA A 65 12.25 -9.22 -11.72
N THR A 66 13.48 -8.73 -11.82
CA THR A 66 14.67 -9.57 -12.02
C THR A 66 15.32 -10.00 -10.70
N ALA A 67 15.00 -9.29 -9.60
CA ALA A 67 15.52 -9.62 -8.29
C ALA A 67 14.94 -10.96 -7.79
N LEU A 68 15.82 -11.85 -7.32
CA LEU A 68 15.45 -13.21 -6.91
C LEU A 68 14.40 -13.27 -5.80
N VAL A 69 14.35 -12.25 -4.93
CA VAL A 69 13.38 -12.17 -3.82
C VAL A 69 11.94 -12.12 -4.34
N HIS A 70 11.73 -11.59 -5.55
CA HIS A 70 10.41 -11.48 -6.18
C HIS A 70 10.11 -12.62 -7.15
N LYS A 71 10.96 -13.65 -7.21
CA LYS A 71 10.76 -14.76 -8.15
C LYS A 71 9.50 -15.54 -7.78
N GLY A 72 8.49 -15.45 -8.65
CA GLY A 72 7.22 -16.16 -8.49
C GLY A 72 6.12 -15.32 -7.85
N ASP A 73 6.41 -14.09 -7.41
CA ASP A 73 5.38 -13.14 -6.99
C ASP A 73 4.38 -12.96 -8.13
N CYS A 74 3.11 -12.89 -7.78
CA CYS A 74 2.00 -12.70 -8.70
C CYS A 74 1.84 -13.75 -9.82
N SER A 75 2.51 -14.90 -9.72
CA SER A 75 2.40 -15.99 -10.70
C SER A 75 1.05 -16.72 -10.69
N THR A 76 0.29 -16.63 -9.59
CA THR A 76 -1.00 -17.33 -9.41
C THR A 76 -2.23 -16.43 -9.53
N GLY A 77 -2.05 -15.10 -9.66
CA GLY A 77 -3.12 -14.15 -9.97
C GLY A 77 -4.25 -14.03 -8.93
N THR A 78 -3.98 -14.26 -7.64
CA THR A 78 -5.05 -14.45 -6.62
C THR A 78 -5.50 -13.18 -5.87
N SER A 79 -5.14 -11.97 -6.33
CA SER A 79 -5.54 -10.73 -5.64
C SER A 79 -6.73 -10.04 -6.34
N PRO A 80 -7.59 -9.32 -5.58
CA PRO A 80 -8.57 -8.44 -6.19
C PRO A 80 -7.87 -7.37 -7.03
N GLN A 81 -8.42 -7.10 -8.21
CA GLN A 81 -7.98 -5.99 -9.05
C GLN A 81 -8.70 -4.71 -8.64
N PHE A 82 -7.94 -3.63 -8.48
CA PHE A 82 -8.44 -2.33 -8.08
C PHE A 82 -8.22 -1.28 -9.18
N PHE A 83 -8.89 -0.14 -9.04
CA PHE A 83 -8.61 1.00 -9.90
C PHE A 83 -7.21 1.54 -9.63
N THR A 84 -6.55 2.10 -10.64
CA THR A 84 -5.28 2.80 -10.46
C THR A 84 -5.51 4.08 -9.65
N PRO A 85 -4.90 4.22 -8.46
CA PRO A 85 -5.04 5.42 -7.65
C PRO A 85 -4.37 6.63 -8.30
N THR A 86 -4.94 7.81 -8.10
CA THR A 86 -4.36 9.10 -8.49
C THR A 86 -4.12 9.98 -7.27
N VAL A 87 -3.04 10.77 -7.30
CA VAL A 87 -2.79 11.77 -6.25
C VAL A 87 -4.00 12.71 -6.14
N GLY A 88 -4.45 12.93 -4.91
CA GLY A 88 -5.65 13.72 -4.61
C GLY A 88 -6.91 12.88 -4.40
N ASP A 89 -6.97 11.64 -4.90
CA ASP A 89 -8.11 10.74 -4.65
C ASP A 89 -8.29 10.56 -3.13
N ARG A 90 -9.55 10.57 -2.70
CA ARG A 90 -9.93 10.17 -1.34
C ARG A 90 -10.44 8.73 -1.41
N VAL A 91 -9.87 7.86 -0.59
CA VAL A 91 -10.15 6.41 -0.65
C VAL A 91 -10.45 5.83 0.72
N LYS A 92 -11.23 4.75 0.71
CA LYS A 92 -11.39 3.81 1.81
C LYS A 92 -10.61 2.55 1.46
N VAL A 93 -9.69 2.16 2.34
CA VAL A 93 -8.82 0.98 2.17
C VAL A 93 -9.08 0.03 3.32
N THR A 94 -9.18 -1.28 3.03
CA THR A 94 -9.23 -2.34 4.03
C THR A 94 -8.14 -3.36 3.75
N GLY A 95 -7.34 -3.67 4.75
CA GLY A 95 -6.22 -4.61 4.65
C GLY A 95 -5.65 -4.98 6.01
N ALA A 96 -4.58 -5.77 6.00
CA ALA A 96 -3.83 -6.06 7.22
C ALA A 96 -2.93 -4.87 7.57
N TYR A 97 -3.03 -4.39 8.81
CA TYR A 97 -2.09 -3.40 9.34
C TYR A 97 -0.86 -4.12 9.87
N VAL A 98 0.30 -3.80 9.32
CA VAL A 98 1.58 -4.39 9.72
C VAL A 98 2.67 -3.33 9.82
N LEU A 99 3.74 -3.68 10.53
CA LEU A 99 4.98 -2.91 10.53
C LEU A 99 5.98 -3.68 9.70
N ASP A 100 6.44 -3.10 8.59
CA ASP A 100 7.47 -3.73 7.78
C ASP A 100 8.85 -3.51 8.40
N ILE A 101 9.21 -4.42 9.30
CA ILE A 101 10.51 -4.42 9.98
C ILE A 101 11.70 -4.67 9.04
N ARG A 102 11.48 -5.21 7.83
CA ARG A 102 12.55 -5.45 6.85
C ARG A 102 12.83 -4.21 6.02
N GLU A 103 11.80 -3.39 5.78
CA GLU A 103 11.91 -2.15 5.01
C GLU A 103 11.82 -0.88 5.86
N GLY A 104 12.59 -0.84 6.94
CA GLY A 104 12.77 0.39 7.73
C GLY A 104 11.69 0.66 8.77
N ASN A 105 10.88 -0.35 9.13
CA ASN A 105 9.91 -0.34 10.22
C ASN A 105 8.77 0.69 10.04
N HIS A 106 8.40 0.94 8.79
CA HIS A 106 7.26 1.79 8.46
C HIS A 106 5.94 1.02 8.63
N ALA A 107 4.87 1.74 8.96
CA ALA A 107 3.54 1.14 9.00
C ALA A 107 2.94 1.08 7.60
N GLU A 108 2.24 -0.02 7.35
CA GLU A 108 1.59 -0.27 6.07
C GLU A 108 0.26 -0.99 6.21
N ILE A 109 -0.57 -0.85 5.17
CA ILE A 109 -1.71 -1.71 4.90
C ILE A 109 -1.30 -2.67 3.79
N HIS A 110 -0.85 -3.87 4.17
CA HIS A 110 -0.38 -4.91 3.27
C HIS A 110 -0.73 -6.32 3.79
N PRO A 111 -1.34 -7.19 2.96
CA PRO A 111 -1.93 -6.87 1.67
C PRO A 111 -3.26 -6.11 1.84
N THR A 112 -3.63 -5.33 0.83
CA THR A 112 -4.97 -4.73 0.73
C THR A 112 -6.00 -5.72 0.20
N PHE A 113 -7.14 -5.84 0.89
CA PHE A 113 -8.25 -6.73 0.52
C PHE A 113 -9.43 -6.02 -0.14
N ALA A 114 -9.63 -4.73 0.16
CA ALA A 114 -10.69 -3.93 -0.45
C ALA A 114 -10.29 -2.45 -0.57
N MET A 115 -10.65 -1.82 -1.67
CA MET A 115 -10.46 -0.39 -1.89
C MET A 115 -11.63 0.21 -2.66
N SER A 116 -12.07 1.40 -2.26
CA SER A 116 -13.09 2.19 -2.98
C SER A 116 -12.77 3.68 -2.92
N ARG A 117 -13.04 4.42 -3.99
CA ARG A 117 -13.08 5.89 -3.94
C ARG A 117 -14.23 6.36 -3.06
N ILE A 118 -14.01 7.44 -2.31
CA ILE A 118 -15.03 8.10 -1.49
C ILE A 118 -15.01 9.60 -1.79
N SER A 119 -16.15 10.26 -1.63
CA SER A 119 -16.31 11.71 -1.81
C SER A 119 -15.81 12.49 -0.61
#